data_AF-A0A7S0E3E3-F1
#
_entry.id   AF-A0A7S0E3E3-F1
#
_cell.length_a   1.000
_cell.length_b   1.000
_cell.length_c   1.000
_cell.angle_alpha   90.00
_cell.angle_beta   90.00
_cell.angle_gamma   90.00
#
_symmetry.space_group_name_H-M   'P 1'
#
loop_
_entity.id
_entity.type
_entity.pdbx_description
1 polymer ?
#
loop_
_entity_poly.entity_id
_entity_poly.type
_entity_poly.pdbx_seq_one_letter_code
_entity_poly.pdbx_strand_id
1 'polypeptide(L)'
;GDHAFGNTDITGTLVIPANVETIGDYAFDSTKLTGLDLSNAASLVSIGLRAFGYTDITGTLVIPAKVETIGESAFYDTDITGLDLSKAASLVSIGDTAFYRTKLTGTLVIPANVKTIGINAFRETKLTSLDLSQ
;
A
#
# COMPACT_ATOMS: atom_id res chain seq x y z
N GLY A 1 -2.09 15.05 -5.05
CA GLY A 1 -2.43 14.96 -6.48
C GLY A 1 -1.37 14.13 -7.18
N ASP A 2 -1.58 13.88 -8.46
CA ASP A 2 -0.72 12.97 -9.24
C ASP A 2 0.68 13.57 -9.43
N HIS A 3 1.70 12.71 -9.44
CA HIS A 3 3.12 13.07 -9.58
C HIS A 3 3.66 14.11 -8.58
N ALA A 4 2.93 14.42 -7.50
CA ALA A 4 3.24 15.55 -6.61
C ALA A 4 4.68 15.59 -6.09
N PHE A 5 5.26 14.41 -5.82
CA PHE A 5 6.62 14.22 -5.33
C PHE A 5 7.34 13.07 -6.03
N GLY A 6 6.80 12.58 -7.15
CA GLY A 6 7.42 11.48 -7.90
C GLY A 6 8.79 11.90 -8.46
N ASN A 7 9.76 10.98 -8.44
CA ASN A 7 11.14 11.20 -8.89
C ASN A 7 11.88 12.31 -8.12
N THR A 8 11.58 12.46 -6.82
CA THR A 8 12.28 13.42 -5.94
C THR A 8 13.20 12.71 -4.95
N ASP A 9 14.13 13.46 -4.37
CA ASP A 9 15.06 12.97 -3.33
C ASP A 9 14.46 12.95 -1.92
N ILE A 10 13.13 13.07 -1.77
CA ILE A 10 12.48 13.04 -0.45
C ILE A 10 12.77 11.70 0.21
N THR A 11 13.16 11.76 1.49
CA THR A 11 13.57 10.61 2.29
C THR A 11 13.02 10.69 3.71
N GLY A 12 13.31 9.66 4.51
CA GLY A 12 12.79 9.50 5.85
C GLY A 12 11.37 8.93 5.87
N THR A 13 10.64 9.20 6.95
CA THR A 13 9.28 8.73 7.15
C THR A 13 8.27 9.77 6.69
N LEU A 14 7.40 9.38 5.75
CA LEU A 14 6.24 10.18 5.37
C LEU A 14 5.09 9.92 6.35
N VAL A 15 4.53 10.99 6.92
CA VAL A 15 3.33 10.92 7.75
C VAL A 15 2.17 11.54 6.97
N ILE A 16 1.11 10.77 6.72
CA ILE A 16 -0.09 11.27 6.04
C ILE A 16 -1.07 11.87 7.06
N PRO A 17 -1.45 13.15 6.93
CA PRO A 17 -2.36 13.80 7.87
C PRO A 17 -3.83 13.36 7.65
N ALA A 18 -4.67 13.63 8.65
CA ALA A 18 -6.03 13.10 8.73
C ALA A 18 -6.99 13.55 7.62
N ASN A 19 -6.72 14.68 6.99
CA ASN A 19 -7.58 15.27 5.97
C ASN A 19 -7.22 14.87 4.53
N VAL A 20 -6.19 14.03 4.33
CA VAL A 20 -5.89 13.51 2.98
C VAL A 20 -6.88 12.41 2.64
N GLU A 21 -7.67 12.65 1.59
CA GLU A 21 -8.65 11.68 1.07
C GLU A 21 -8.06 10.77 -0.01
N THR A 22 -7.13 11.30 -0.81
CA THR A 22 -6.53 10.57 -1.93
C THR A 22 -5.02 10.80 -1.97
N ILE A 23 -4.27 9.72 -2.13
CA ILE A 23 -2.88 9.77 -2.58
C ILE A 23 -2.91 9.51 -4.09
N GLY A 24 -2.52 10.51 -4.87
CA GLY A 24 -2.64 10.49 -6.33
C GLY A 24 -1.70 9.49 -7.01
N ASP A 25 -1.92 9.31 -8.30
CA ASP A 25 -1.11 8.41 -9.12
C ASP A 25 0.34 8.91 -9.16
N TYR A 26 1.29 8.00 -8.98
CA TYR A 26 2.72 8.30 -8.95
C TYR A 26 3.15 9.38 -7.93
N ALA A 27 2.32 9.66 -6.91
CA ALA A 27 2.53 10.79 -6.02
C ALA A 27 3.90 10.78 -5.31
N PHE A 28 4.44 9.60 -4.98
CA PHE A 28 5.74 9.39 -4.34
C PHE A 28 6.56 8.31 -5.06
N ASP A 29 6.25 8.02 -6.33
CA ASP A 29 6.98 7.03 -7.13
C ASP A 29 8.47 7.40 -7.23
N SER A 30 9.36 6.41 -7.14
CA SER A 30 10.81 6.60 -7.29
C SER A 30 11.38 7.65 -6.33
N THR A 31 10.92 7.66 -5.08
CA THR A 31 11.47 8.48 -3.99
C THR A 31 12.33 7.65 -3.04
N LYS A 32 13.09 8.30 -2.15
CA LYS A 32 13.96 7.66 -1.16
C LYS A 32 13.29 7.52 0.22
N LEU A 33 11.95 7.49 0.24
CA LEU A 33 11.18 7.29 1.47
C LEU A 33 11.52 5.94 2.07
N THR A 34 11.81 5.92 3.37
CA THR A 34 12.18 4.69 4.11
C THR A 34 11.06 4.23 5.04
N GLY A 35 10.09 5.10 5.30
CA GLY A 35 8.91 4.76 6.10
C GLY A 35 7.67 5.49 5.63
N LEU A 36 6.52 4.89 5.92
CA LEU A 36 5.19 5.44 5.65
C LEU A 36 4.30 5.20 6.87
N ASP A 37 3.77 6.28 7.43
CA ASP A 37 2.82 6.26 8.52
C ASP A 37 1.45 6.75 8.02
N LEU A 38 0.51 5.81 7.96
CA LEU A 38 -0.90 6.04 7.63
C LEU A 38 -1.80 6.05 8.88
N SER A 39 -1.26 5.94 10.11
CA SER A 39 -2.09 5.78 11.31
C SER A 39 -3.02 6.97 11.57
N ASN A 40 -2.61 8.16 11.11
CA ASN A 40 -3.39 9.39 11.21
C ASN A 40 -4.30 9.64 10.00
N ALA A 41 -4.22 8.85 8.93
CA ALA A 41 -4.91 9.09 7.67
C ALA A 41 -6.40 8.65 7.72
N ALA A 42 -7.16 9.23 8.65
CA ALA A 42 -8.53 8.84 8.97
C ALA A 42 -9.56 9.09 7.85
N SER A 43 -9.24 9.95 6.89
CA SER A 43 -10.08 10.23 5.72
C SER A 43 -9.56 9.60 4.42
N LEU A 44 -8.46 8.86 4.46
CA LEU A 44 -7.87 8.27 3.25
C LEU A 44 -8.79 7.19 2.67
N VAL A 45 -9.23 7.41 1.43
CA VAL A 45 -10.13 6.52 0.68
C VAL A 45 -9.37 5.73 -0.38
N SER A 46 -8.39 6.35 -1.04
CA SER A 46 -7.69 5.70 -2.16
C SER A 46 -6.19 5.98 -2.20
N ILE A 47 -5.44 4.96 -2.63
CA ILE A 47 -4.02 5.01 -2.94
C ILE A 47 -3.87 4.72 -4.44
N GLY A 48 -3.39 5.70 -5.20
CA GLY A 48 -3.36 5.67 -6.66
C GLY A 48 -2.36 4.69 -7.29
N LEU A 49 -2.41 4.63 -8.62
CA LEU A 49 -1.50 3.86 -9.48
C LEU A 49 -0.06 4.22 -9.14
N ARG A 50 0.73 3.22 -8.73
CA ARG A 50 2.16 3.35 -8.44
C ARG A 50 2.50 4.47 -7.46
N ALA A 51 1.57 4.82 -6.56
CA ALA A 51 1.71 5.95 -5.63
C ALA A 51 3.02 5.91 -4.81
N PHE A 52 3.48 4.72 -4.43
CA PHE A 52 4.71 4.46 -3.66
C PHE A 52 5.62 3.44 -4.35
N GLY A 53 5.51 3.28 -5.68
CA GLY A 53 6.37 2.37 -6.43
C GLY A 53 7.84 2.79 -6.35
N TYR A 54 8.74 1.81 -6.36
CA TYR A 54 10.19 2.02 -6.33
C TYR A 54 10.65 2.94 -5.18
N THR A 55 10.13 2.69 -3.98
CA THR A 55 10.56 3.37 -2.75
C THR A 55 11.24 2.40 -1.81
N ASP A 56 12.07 2.92 -0.91
CA ASP A 56 12.77 2.14 0.12
C ASP A 56 11.91 1.92 1.38
N ILE A 57 10.58 2.07 1.27
CA ILE A 57 9.66 1.96 2.40
C ILE A 57 9.75 0.54 2.97
N THR A 58 10.01 0.44 4.27
CA THR A 58 10.12 -0.85 4.96
C THR A 58 9.24 -0.91 6.21
N GLY A 59 9.23 -2.08 6.87
CA GLY A 59 8.43 -2.35 8.05
C GLY A 59 7.02 -2.83 7.72
N THR A 60 6.12 -2.67 8.70
CA THR A 60 4.72 -3.08 8.57
C THR A 60 3.86 -1.91 8.08
N LEU A 61 3.22 -2.08 6.93
CA LEU A 61 2.21 -1.16 6.42
C LEU A 61 0.86 -1.51 7.03
N VAL A 62 0.23 -0.55 7.72
CA VAL A 62 -1.14 -0.68 8.26
C VAL A 62 -2.09 0.12 7.38
N ILE A 63 -3.09 -0.55 6.79
CA ILE A 63 -4.07 0.12 5.93
C ILE A 63 -5.23 0.68 6.78
N PRO A 64 -5.54 2.00 6.71
CA PRO A 64 -6.63 2.62 7.46
C PRO A 64 -8.02 2.14 7.07
N ALA A 65 -9.00 2.36 7.96
CA ALA A 65 -10.33 1.79 7.83
C ALA A 65 -11.15 2.25 6.63
N LYS A 66 -10.94 3.47 6.15
CA LYS A 66 -11.69 4.04 5.04
C LYS A 66 -11.06 3.76 3.67
N VAL A 67 -9.89 3.13 3.60
CA VAL A 67 -9.27 2.82 2.31
C VAL A 67 -10.13 1.78 1.60
N GLU A 68 -10.65 2.16 0.45
CA GLU A 68 -11.49 1.32 -0.41
C GLU A 68 -10.66 0.66 -1.51
N THR A 69 -9.65 1.36 -2.01
CA THR A 69 -8.85 0.91 -3.16
C THR A 69 -7.36 1.12 -2.96
N ILE A 70 -6.60 0.07 -3.27
CA ILE A 70 -5.15 0.12 -3.46
C ILE A 70 -4.89 -0.07 -4.95
N GLY A 71 -4.35 0.95 -5.59
CA GLY A 71 -4.17 1.01 -7.04
C GLY A 71 -3.17 -0.01 -7.58
N GLU A 72 -3.19 -0.16 -8.91
CA GLU A 72 -2.20 -0.95 -9.63
C GLU A 72 -0.78 -0.50 -9.25
N SER A 73 0.13 -1.44 -8.99
CA SER A 73 1.53 -1.19 -8.65
C SER A 73 1.77 -0.23 -7.48
N ALA A 74 0.77 0.05 -6.62
CA ALA A 74 0.83 1.10 -5.61
C ALA A 74 2.08 1.02 -4.69
N PHE A 75 2.53 -0.20 -4.36
CA PHE A 75 3.72 -0.49 -3.55
C PHE A 75 4.69 -1.42 -4.31
N TYR A 76 4.73 -1.31 -5.63
CA TYR A 76 5.61 -2.10 -6.50
C TYR A 76 7.09 -1.88 -6.14
N ASP A 77 7.83 -2.97 -5.96
CA ASP A 77 9.28 -2.97 -5.70
C ASP A 77 9.65 -2.08 -4.50
N THR A 78 9.10 -2.45 -3.34
CA THR A 78 9.35 -1.79 -2.04
C THR A 78 9.83 -2.79 -0.99
N ASP A 79 10.42 -2.29 0.09
CA ASP A 79 11.02 -3.11 1.15
C ASP A 79 10.07 -3.47 2.30
N ILE A 80 8.75 -3.33 2.09
CA ILE A 80 7.70 -3.62 3.07
C ILE A 80 7.77 -5.09 3.48
N THR A 81 7.85 -5.35 4.78
CA THR A 81 7.98 -6.71 5.35
C THR A 81 6.68 -7.25 5.92
N GLY A 82 5.73 -6.38 6.27
CA GLY A 82 4.43 -6.77 6.80
C GLY A 82 3.30 -5.93 6.21
N LEU A 83 2.14 -6.54 6.05
CA LEU A 83 0.91 -5.87 5.63
C LEU A 83 -0.20 -6.22 6.60
N ASP A 84 -0.70 -5.21 7.32
CA ASP A 84 -1.82 -5.34 8.25
C ASP A 84 -3.08 -4.73 7.64
N LEU A 85 -4.01 -5.61 7.27
CA LEU A 85 -5.33 -5.26 6.75
C LEU A 85 -6.44 -5.38 7.81
N SER A 86 -6.12 -5.66 9.08
CA SER A 86 -7.11 -5.88 10.14
C SER A 86 -8.02 -4.68 10.39
N LYS A 87 -7.51 -3.47 10.09
CA LYS A 87 -8.27 -2.22 10.19
C LYS A 87 -8.98 -1.84 8.91
N ALA A 88 -8.66 -2.44 7.76
CA ALA A 88 -9.08 -2.03 6.42
C ALA A 88 -10.54 -2.47 6.11
N ALA A 89 -11.48 -2.03 6.95
CA ALA A 89 -12.88 -2.45 6.91
C ALA A 89 -13.59 -2.09 5.60
N SER A 90 -13.19 -1.01 4.93
CA SER A 90 -13.78 -0.60 3.65
C SER A 90 -13.05 -1.13 2.42
N LEU A 91 -11.97 -1.92 2.56
CA LEU A 91 -11.16 -2.33 1.41
C LEU A 91 -11.94 -3.26 0.48
N VAL A 92 -12.10 -2.85 -0.77
CA VAL A 92 -12.84 -3.58 -1.81
C VAL A 92 -11.89 -4.16 -2.85
N SER A 93 -10.83 -3.44 -3.23
CA SER A 93 -9.94 -3.86 -4.31
C SER A 93 -8.46 -3.64 -4.02
N ILE A 94 -7.67 -4.62 -4.45
CA ILE A 94 -6.20 -4.57 -4.52
C ILE A 94 -5.83 -4.72 -5.98
N GLY A 95 -5.18 -3.71 -6.56
CA GLY A 95 -4.87 -3.64 -7.98
C GLY A 95 -3.81 -4.64 -8.45
N ASP A 96 -3.66 -4.71 -9.78
CA ASP A 96 -2.63 -5.52 -10.43
C ASP A 96 -1.24 -5.11 -9.90
N THR A 97 -0.39 -6.09 -9.64
CA THR A 97 0.98 -5.89 -9.14
C THR A 97 1.15 -4.97 -7.92
N ALA A 98 0.09 -4.70 -7.15
CA ALA A 98 0.08 -3.70 -6.07
C ALA A 98 1.19 -3.88 -5.03
N PHE A 99 1.54 -5.11 -4.68
CA PHE A 99 2.63 -5.49 -3.76
C PHE A 99 3.66 -6.41 -4.44
N TYR A 100 3.80 -6.29 -5.76
CA TYR A 100 4.78 -7.06 -6.52
C TYR A 100 6.21 -6.71 -6.08
N ARG A 101 7.08 -7.72 -5.95
CA ARG A 101 8.49 -7.55 -5.48
C ARG A 101 8.62 -6.92 -4.09
N THR A 102 7.64 -7.10 -3.22
CA THR A 102 7.78 -6.69 -1.82
C THR A 102 8.39 -7.79 -0.94
N LYS A 103 8.91 -7.42 0.23
CA LYS A 103 9.49 -8.36 1.21
C LYS A 103 8.45 -8.97 2.16
N LEU A 104 7.15 -8.85 1.84
CA LEU A 104 6.05 -9.37 2.65
C LEU A 104 6.26 -10.83 3.00
N THR A 105 6.08 -11.19 4.26
CA THR A 105 6.27 -12.55 4.76
C THR A 105 5.19 -12.99 5.75
N GLY A 106 5.15 -14.29 6.03
CA GLY A 106 4.18 -14.87 6.96
C GLY A 106 2.80 -15.10 6.35
N THR A 107 1.77 -14.98 7.19
CA THR A 107 0.36 -15.15 6.79
C THR A 107 -0.24 -13.79 6.48
N LEU A 108 -0.86 -13.65 5.31
CA LEU A 108 -1.70 -12.51 4.98
C LEU A 108 -3.16 -12.88 5.21
N VAL A 109 -3.88 -12.07 5.98
CA VAL A 109 -5.33 -12.19 6.18
C VAL A 109 -6.01 -11.18 5.27
N ILE A 110 -6.88 -11.65 4.38
CA ILE A 110 -7.66 -10.79 3.48
C ILE A 110 -9.02 -10.50 4.13
N PRO A 111 -9.41 -9.22 4.30
CA PRO A 111 -10.73 -8.87 4.80
C PRO A 111 -11.85 -9.41 3.91
N ALA A 112 -12.98 -9.84 4.51
CA ALA A 112 -14.13 -10.40 3.80
C ALA A 112 -14.74 -9.47 2.74
N ASN A 113 -14.52 -8.17 2.87
CA ASN A 113 -15.07 -7.16 1.95
C ASN A 113 -14.26 -7.03 0.64
N VAL A 114 -13.06 -7.62 0.56
CA VAL A 114 -12.21 -7.58 -0.63
C VAL A 114 -12.84 -8.45 -1.72
N LYS A 115 -13.23 -7.82 -2.81
CA LYS A 115 -13.89 -8.47 -3.95
C LYS A 115 -12.92 -8.81 -5.07
N THR A 116 -11.86 -8.02 -5.23
CA THR A 116 -10.90 -8.18 -6.31
C THR A 116 -9.46 -8.09 -5.80
N ILE A 117 -8.66 -9.07 -6.22
CA ILE A 117 -7.21 -9.08 -6.07
C ILE A 117 -6.64 -9.18 -7.48
N GLY A 118 -5.85 -8.19 -7.86
CA GLY A 118 -5.31 -8.05 -9.20
C GLY A 118 -4.29 -9.12 -9.58
N ILE A 119 -4.05 -9.20 -10.88
CA ILE A 119 -3.06 -10.09 -11.47
C ILE A 119 -1.70 -9.78 -10.86
N ASN A 120 -1.01 -10.82 -10.38
CA ASN A 120 0.32 -10.71 -9.77
C ASN A 120 0.42 -9.74 -8.56
N ALA A 121 -0.70 -9.38 -7.91
CA ALA A 121 -0.72 -8.41 -6.81
C ALA A 121 0.30 -8.71 -5.70
N PHE A 122 0.56 -9.99 -5.41
CA PHE A 122 1.52 -10.45 -4.41
C PHE A 122 2.64 -11.34 -4.99
N ARG A 123 2.93 -11.20 -6.29
CA ARG A 123 3.99 -11.98 -6.95
C ARG A 123 5.37 -11.50 -6.49
N GLU A 124 6.31 -12.44 -6.37
CA GLU A 124 7.67 -12.19 -5.84
C GLU A 124 7.68 -11.66 -4.39
N THR A 125 6.67 -12.03 -3.58
CA THR A 125 6.68 -11.88 -2.12
C THR A 125 7.21 -13.15 -1.42
N LYS A 126 7.37 -13.10 -0.10
CA LYS A 126 7.76 -14.23 0.77
C LYS A 126 6.61 -14.70 1.67
N LEU A 127 5.36 -14.41 1.29
CA LEU A 127 4.18 -14.90 1.99
C LEU A 127 4.16 -16.43 1.95
N THR A 128 3.87 -17.05 3.10
CA THR A 128 3.82 -18.51 3.25
C THR A 128 2.38 -19.03 3.24
N SER A 129 1.42 -18.16 3.49
CA SER A 129 0.01 -18.51 3.67
C SER A 129 -0.89 -17.31 3.40
N LEU A 130 -2.10 -17.61 2.95
CA LEU A 130 -3.18 -16.66 2.73
C LEU A 130 -4.41 -17.17 3.47
N ASP A 131 -5.01 -16.33 4.31
CA ASP A 131 -6.26 -16.58 4.99
C ASP A 131 -7.39 -15.76 4.35
N LEU A 132 -8.41 -16.46 3.86
CA LEU A 132 -9.62 -15.92 3.24
C LEU A 132 -10.88 -16.25 4.04
N SER A 133 -10.75 -16.78 5.27
CA SER A 133 -11.86 -17.36 6.06
C SER A 133 -12.62 -16.36 6.93
N GLN A 134 -12.41 -15.06 6.70
CA GLN A 134 -13.01 -13.96 7.47
C GLN A 134 -14.53 -13.83 7.28
#